data_AF-D4DV92-F1
#
_entry.id   AF-D4DV92-F1
#
_cell.length_a   1.000
_cell.length_b   1.000
_cell.length_c   1.000
_cell.angle_alpha   90.00
_cell.angle_beta   90.00
_cell.angle_gamma   90.00
#
_symmetry.space_group_name_H-M   'P 1'
#
loop_
_entity.id
_entity.type
_entity.pdbx_description
1 polymer ?
#
loop_
_entity_poly.entity_id
_entity_poly.type
_entity_poly.pdbx_seq_one_letter_code
_entity_poly.pdbx_strand_id
1 'polypeptide(L)' 'MHQYAVWTTLSAAGIGANLQHYNPLIDQDVAREWDIPASWTLRAQLVFGGVQAPVAEKAYEPLEGRFKVFGS' A
#
# COMPACT_ATOMS: atom_id res chain seq x y z
N MET A 1 9.18 3.45 -3.28
CA MET A 1 7.83 3.11 -3.82
C MET A 1 7.65 1.60 -4.03
N HIS A 2 8.14 0.73 -3.14
CA HIS A 2 8.03 -0.73 -3.32
C HIS A 2 6.59 -1.23 -3.16
N GLN A 3 5.87 -0.74 -2.14
CA GLN A 3 4.46 -1.10 -1.90
C GLN A 3 3.58 -0.79 -3.11
N TYR A 4 3.79 0.36 -3.75
CA TYR A 4 3.11 0.73 -4.99
C TYR A 4 3.43 -0.25 -6.13
N ALA A 5 4.72 -0.51 -6.40
CA ALA A 5 5.12 -1.40 -7.48
C ALA A 5 4.58 -2.84 -7.29
N VAL A 6 4.63 -3.36 -6.06
CA VAL A 6 4.10 -4.70 -5.73
C VAL A 6 2.58 -4.71 -5.89
N TRP A 7 1.86 -3.73 -5.35
CA TRP A 7 0.40 -3.66 -5.49
C TRP A 7 -0.02 -3.53 -6.96
N THR A 8 0.60 -2.64 -7.74
CA THR A 8 0.30 -2.54 -9.18
C THR A 8 0.53 -3.85 -9.91
N THR A 9 1.59 -4.60 -9.57
CA THR A 9 1.86 -5.93 -10.16
C THR A 9 0.77 -6.94 -9.80
N LEU A 10 0.36 -6.99 -8.53
CA LEU A 10 -0.75 -7.86 -8.07
C LEU A 10 -2.06 -7.49 -8.77
N SER A 11 -2.39 -6.21 -8.84
CA SER A 11 -3.59 -5.71 -9.51
C SER A 11 -3.60 -6.06 -11.01
N ALA A 12 -2.46 -5.96 -11.69
CA ALA A 12 -2.33 -6.36 -13.09
C ALA A 12 -2.58 -7.87 -13.30
N ALA A 13 -2.31 -8.70 -12.29
CA ALA A 13 -2.65 -10.12 -12.27
C ALA A 13 -4.07 -10.42 -11.76
N GLY A 14 -4.91 -9.40 -11.52
CA GLY A 14 -6.27 -9.57 -11.00
C GLY A 14 -6.34 -9.90 -9.50
N ILE A 15 -5.25 -9.68 -8.76
CA ILE A 15 -5.17 -9.93 -7.32
C ILE A 15 -5.49 -8.63 -6.57
N GLY A 16 -6.46 -8.68 -5.66
CA GLY A 16 -6.80 -7.57 -4.79
C GLY A 16 -5.75 -7.42 -3.69
N ALA A 17 -5.52 -6.18 -3.26
CA ALA A 17 -4.69 -5.92 -2.09
C ALA A 17 -5.19 -4.68 -1.32
N ASN A 18 -4.73 -4.54 -0.08
CA ASN A 18 -4.87 -3.32 0.72
C ASN A 18 -3.61 -3.09 1.54
N LEU A 19 -3.30 -1.83 1.85
CA LEU A 19 -2.11 -1.42 2.59
C LEU A 19 -2.50 -0.97 4.00
N GLN A 20 -2.06 -1.72 5.01
CA GLN A 20 -2.32 -1.45 6.42
C GLN A 20 -1.08 -0.93 7.15
N HIS A 21 -1.32 -0.27 8.29
CA HIS A 21 -0.27 0.28 9.16
C HIS A 21 -0.58 -0.04 10.62
N TYR A 22 -0.44 -1.31 11.01
CA TYR A 22 -0.48 -1.74 12.41
C TYR A 22 0.81 -1.41 13.16
N ASN A 23 1.88 -1.06 12.46
CA ASN A 23 3.10 -0.54 13.07
C ASN A 23 2.82 0.80 13.79
N PRO A 24 3.44 1.05 14.96
CA PRO A 24 4.46 0.24 15.62
C PRO A 24 3.91 -0.84 16.57
N LEU A 25 2.58 -1.00 16.68
CA LEU A 25 1.94 -1.83 17.70
C LEU A 25 2.40 -3.29 17.66
N ILE A 26 2.60 -3.84 16.46
CA ILE A 26 2.94 -5.25 16.26
C ILE A 26 4.44 -5.50 16.02
N ASP A 27 5.26 -4.45 15.95
CA ASP A 27 6.64 -4.54 15.45
C ASP A 27 7.49 -5.53 16.25
N GLN A 28 7.41 -5.50 17.58
CA GLN A 28 8.20 -6.38 18.45
C GLN A 28 7.77 -7.85 18.36
N ASP A 29 6.46 -8.11 18.27
CA ASP A 29 5.95 -9.48 18.19
C ASP A 29 6.24 -10.09 16.82
N VAL A 30 6.08 -9.31 15.73
CA VAL A 30 6.48 -9.71 14.38
C VAL A 30 7.98 -10.00 14.32
N ALA A 31 8.81 -9.11 14.87
CA ALA A 31 10.25 -9.30 14.84
C ALA A 31 10.69 -10.55 15.63
N ARG A 32 10.07 -10.81 16.79
CA ARG A 32 10.36 -11.99 17.61
C ARG A 32 9.92 -13.29 16.95
N GLU A 33 8.72 -13.32 16.38
CA GLU A 33 8.14 -14.53 15.77
C GLU A 33 8.95 -15.01 14.56
N TRP A 34 9.42 -14.07 13.73
CA TRP A 34 10.11 -14.38 12.48
C TRP A 34 11.60 -14.05 12.48
N ASP A 35 12.21 -13.86 13.66
CA ASP A 35 13.64 -13.57 13.83
C ASP A 35 14.14 -12.43 12.92
N ILE A 36 13.38 -11.34 12.86
CA ILE A 36 13.72 -10.19 12.01
C ILE A 36 14.79 -9.35 12.71
N PRO A 37 15.87 -8.94 12.00
CA PRO A 37 16.90 -8.08 12.57
C PRO A 37 16.33 -6.78 13.16
N ALA A 38 16.79 -6.39 14.35
CA ALA A 38 16.34 -5.16 15.01
C ALA A 38 16.64 -3.87 14.21
N SER A 39 17.53 -3.93 13.22
CA SER A 39 17.82 -2.82 12.30
C SER A 39 16.72 -2.60 11.26
N TRP A 40 15.78 -3.53 11.09
CA TRP A 40 14.69 -3.42 10.13
C TRP A 40 13.48 -2.74 10.78
N THR A 41 12.95 -1.73 10.10
CA THR A 41 11.74 -1.02 10.54
C THR A 41 10.55 -1.49 9.73
N LEU A 42 9.51 -2.00 10.39
CA LEU A 42 8.25 -2.34 9.73
C LEU A 42 7.56 -1.05 9.28
N ARG A 43 7.33 -0.92 7.97
CA ARG A 43 6.73 0.30 7.38
C ARG A 43 5.23 0.19 7.14
N ALA A 44 4.77 -0.99 6.72
CA ALA A 44 3.38 -1.28 6.39
C ALA A 44 3.19 -2.80 6.20
N GLN A 45 1.95 -3.24 6.10
CA GLN A 45 1.57 -4.62 5.79
C GLN A 45 0.68 -4.60 4.53
N LEU A 46 1.13 -5.22 3.44
CA LEU A 46 0.36 -5.34 2.21
C LEU A 46 -0.38 -6.69 2.20
N VAL A 47 -1.67 -6.67 2.49
CA VAL A 47 -2.53 -7.87 2.50
C VAL A 47 -3.10 -8.06 1.10
N PHE A 48 -3.04 -9.28 0.55
CA PHE A 48 -3.50 -9.56 -0.82
C PHE A 48 -4.24 -10.90 -0.93
N GLY A 49 -5.06 -11.06 -1.97
CA GLY A 49 -5.85 -12.26 -2.23
C GLY A 49 -6.86 -12.11 -3.37
N GLY A 50 -7.77 -13.08 -3.51
CA GLY A 50 -8.84 -13.02 -4.50
C GLY A 50 -9.79 -11.84 -4.28
N VAL A 51 -10.23 -11.19 -5.36
CA VAL A 51 -11.19 -10.07 -5.30
C VAL A 51 -12.60 -10.63 -5.09
N GLN A 52 -13.18 -10.38 -3.92
CA GLN A 52 -14.53 -10.88 -3.56
C GLN A 52 -15.66 -9.87 -3.80
N ALA A 53 -15.32 -8.58 -3.89
CA ALA A 53 -16.26 -7.50 -4.09
C ALA A 53 -15.63 -6.38 -4.94
N PRO A 54 -16.44 -5.62 -5.70
CA PRO A 54 -15.93 -4.46 -6.42
C PRO A 54 -15.43 -3.38 -5.45
N VAL A 55 -14.43 -2.61 -5.92
CA VAL A 55 -13.93 -1.44 -5.18
C VAL A 55 -14.99 -0.34 -5.16
N ALA A 56 -15.10 0.35 -4.03
CA ALA A 56 -15.95 1.53 -3.91
C ALA A 56 -15.47 2.67 -4.81
N GLU A 57 -16.39 3.52 -5.22
CA GLU A 57 -16.05 4.69 -6.02
C GLU A 57 -15.08 5.61 -5.25
N LYS A 58 -14.00 6.03 -5.92
CA LYS A 58 -13.01 6.94 -5.36
C LYS A 58 -13.27 8.34 -5.88
N ALA A 59 -13.54 9.27 -4.97
CA ALA A 59 -13.60 10.70 -5.30
C ALA A 59 -12.19 11.24 -5.60
N TYR A 60 -12.10 12.15 -6.56
CA TYR A 60 -10.89 12.88 -6.90
C TYR A 60 -11.14 14.38 -6.70
N GLU A 61 -10.21 15.06 -6.04
CA GLU A 61 -10.24 16.52 -5.97
C GLU A 61 -10.07 17.13 -7.37
N PRO A 62 -10.64 18.33 -7.63
CA PRO A 62 -10.48 19.04 -8.89
C PRO A 62 -9.01 19.23 -9.30
N LEU A 63 -8.76 19.33 -10.61
CA LEU A 63 -7.40 19.50 -11.13
C LEU A 63 -6.88 20.92 -10.87
N GLU A 64 -7.79 21.88 -10.78
CA GLU A 64 -7.53 23.28 -10.45
C GLU A 64 -6.74 23.36 -9.14
N GLY A 65 -5.53 23.90 -9.19
CA GLY A 65 -4.65 24.05 -8.02
C GLY A 65 -3.76 22.84 -7.71
N ARG A 66 -4.06 21.64 -8.26
CA ARG A 66 -3.20 20.45 -8.16
C ARG A 66 -2.28 20.25 -9.37
N PHE A 67 -2.67 20.80 -10.51
CA PHE A 67 -1.88 20.79 -11.73
C PHE A 67 -1.77 22.20 -12.30
N LYS A 68 -0.57 22.56 -12.78
CA LYS A 68 -0.30 23.79 -13.52
C LYS A 68 0.48 23.43 -14.76
N VAL A 69 0.04 23.92 -15.91
CA VAL A 69 0.70 23.74 -17.20
C VAL A 69 1.14 25.11 -17.70
N PHE A 70 2.40 25.24 -18.08
CA PHE A 70 2.97 26.45 -18.66
C PHE A 70 3.72 26.06 -19.93
N GLY A 71 3.42 26.73 -21.04
CA GLY A 71 3.99 26.47 -22.35
C GLY A 71 3.28 27.34 -23.39
N SER A 72 3.99 27.65 -24.48
CA SER A 72 3.48 28.39 -25.65
C SER A 72 2.61 27.52 -26.54
#